data_AF-A0A8S4FQ12-F1
#
_entry.id   AF-A0A8S4FQ12-F1
#
_cell.length_a   1.000
_cell.length_b   1.000
_cell.length_c   1.000
_cell.angle_alpha   90.00
_cell.angle_beta   90.00
_cell.angle_gamma   90.00
#
_symmetry.space_group_name_H-M   'P 1'
#
loop_
_entity.id
_entity.type
_entity.pdbx_description
1 polymer ?
#
loop_
_entity_poly.entity_id
_entity_poly.type
_entity_poly.pdbx_seq_one_letter_code
_entity_poly.pdbx_strand_id
1 'polypeptide(L)'
;MAQNVSIIKKYEDLEKSIKFFSAEYDDLKIKVEKLEKERKGNILLIENLESKFEEVQRHIGCKKIEIRNLPEIPNENLMQITEKLHGEIGCEYGPTTICDVFRVPARGGKIRPIIAEFASSKQRDNFIKCWKKAMGGSKPIASSLSGDHKIYVSEYLTPLAKKLFFHGRELTKQKIFKFCWTNHGRVFLRKEEGSPYICLKSELQLREITETQE
;
A
#
# COMPACT_ATOMS: atom_id res chain seq x y z
N MET A 1 -2.14 78.93 -10.02
CA MET A 1 -3.41 78.30 -10.48
C MET A 1 -3.19 77.07 -11.35
N ALA A 2 -2.33 77.09 -12.38
CA ALA A 2 -2.10 75.94 -13.27
C ALA A 2 -1.61 74.64 -12.56
N GLN A 3 -0.79 74.77 -11.51
CA GLN A 3 -0.26 73.63 -10.77
C GLN A 3 -1.33 72.89 -9.95
N ASN A 4 -2.30 73.61 -9.36
CA ASN A 4 -3.43 72.99 -8.65
C ASN A 4 -4.35 72.22 -9.60
N VAL A 5 -4.59 72.75 -10.80
CA VAL A 5 -5.39 72.04 -11.83
C VAL A 5 -4.69 70.75 -12.28
N SER A 6 -3.37 70.76 -12.42
CA SER A 6 -2.58 69.57 -12.74
C SER A 6 -2.61 68.52 -11.63
N ILE A 7 -2.58 68.95 -10.36
CA ILE A 7 -2.69 68.06 -9.19
C ILE A 7 -4.07 67.41 -9.12
N ILE A 8 -5.14 68.18 -9.32
CA ILE A 8 -6.53 67.67 -9.33
C ILE A 8 -6.70 66.58 -10.40
N LYS A 9 -6.20 66.83 -11.62
CA LYS A 9 -6.27 65.84 -12.70
C LYS A 9 -5.53 64.54 -12.37
N LYS A 10 -4.35 64.62 -11.74
CA LYS A 10 -3.62 63.43 -11.27
C LYS A 10 -4.36 62.68 -10.16
N TYR A 11 -5.08 63.40 -9.28
CA TYR A 11 -5.94 62.79 -8.26
C TYR A 11 -7.12 62.04 -8.88
N GLU A 12 -7.79 62.62 -9.88
CA GLU A 12 -8.87 61.96 -10.61
C GLU A 12 -8.40 60.70 -11.36
N ASP A 13 -7.23 60.78 -12.02
CA ASP A 13 -6.66 59.63 -12.72
C ASP A 13 -6.23 58.52 -11.73
N LEU A 14 -5.68 58.90 -10.56
CA LEU A 14 -5.37 57.97 -9.48
C LEU A 14 -6.63 57.30 -8.92
N GLU A 15 -7.71 58.06 -8.72
CA GLU A 15 -8.98 57.52 -8.24
C GLU A 15 -9.56 56.49 -9.22
N LYS A 16 -9.48 56.75 -10.53
CA LYS A 16 -9.88 55.79 -11.56
C LYS A 16 -9.02 54.53 -11.52
N SER A 17 -7.70 54.65 -11.39
CA SER A 17 -6.80 53.49 -11.27
C SER A 17 -7.11 52.68 -10.02
N ILE A 18 -7.37 53.31 -8.87
CA ILE A 18 -7.72 52.61 -7.62
C ILE A 18 -9.04 51.84 -7.79
N LYS A 19 -10.06 52.47 -8.39
CA LYS A 19 -11.35 51.79 -8.66
C LYS A 19 -11.17 50.59 -9.60
N PHE A 20 -10.36 50.75 -10.66
CA PHE A 20 -10.03 49.65 -11.57
C PHE A 20 -9.31 48.51 -10.84
N PHE A 21 -8.25 48.80 -10.07
CA PHE A 21 -7.54 47.78 -9.30
C PHE A 21 -8.40 47.12 -8.23
N SER A 22 -9.33 47.84 -7.60
CA SER A 22 -10.27 47.27 -6.64
C SER A 22 -11.18 46.23 -7.31
N ALA A 23 -11.71 46.53 -8.50
CA ALA A 23 -12.54 45.59 -9.25
C ALA A 23 -11.74 44.34 -9.66
N GLU A 24 -10.52 44.51 -10.20
CA GLU A 24 -9.63 43.39 -10.53
C GLU A 24 -9.25 42.56 -9.30
N TYR A 25 -9.09 43.19 -8.13
CA TYR A 25 -8.81 42.50 -6.87
C TYR A 25 -10.00 41.65 -6.43
N ASP A 26 -11.22 42.17 -6.53
CA ASP A 26 -12.44 41.42 -6.19
C ASP A 26 -12.62 40.22 -7.14
N ASP A 27 -12.41 40.41 -8.44
CA ASP A 27 -12.45 39.34 -9.44
C ASP A 27 -11.39 38.26 -9.18
N LEU A 28 -10.16 38.69 -8.83
CA LEU A 28 -9.08 37.77 -8.47
C LEU A 28 -9.42 36.98 -7.21
N LYS A 29 -10.02 37.63 -6.21
CA LYS A 29 -10.45 36.97 -4.96
C LYS A 29 -11.50 35.89 -5.25
N ILE A 30 -12.51 36.20 -6.06
CA ILE A 30 -13.54 35.23 -6.48
C ILE A 30 -12.90 34.05 -7.21
N LYS A 31 -11.93 34.32 -8.10
CA LYS A 31 -11.21 33.28 -8.83
C LYS A 31 -10.40 32.38 -7.90
N VAL A 32 -9.72 32.95 -6.90
CA VAL A 32 -8.98 32.19 -5.88
C VAL A 32 -9.92 31.29 -5.08
N GLU A 33 -11.03 31.81 -4.57
CA GLU A 33 -12.02 31.02 -3.82
C GLU A 33 -12.58 29.86 -4.65
N LYS A 34 -12.87 30.10 -5.94
CA LYS A 34 -13.31 29.06 -6.87
C LYS A 34 -12.24 27.98 -7.06
N LEU A 35 -10.99 28.38 -7.30
CA LEU A 35 -9.88 27.45 -7.49
C LEU A 35 -9.61 26.62 -6.22
N GLU A 36 -9.71 27.21 -5.03
CA GLU A 36 -9.56 26.48 -3.77
C GLU A 36 -10.67 25.44 -3.58
N LYS A 37 -11.91 25.80 -3.92
CA LYS A 37 -13.05 24.88 -3.86
C LYS A 37 -12.89 23.72 -4.83
N GLU A 38 -12.50 24.00 -6.08
CA GLU A 38 -12.21 22.98 -7.09
C GLU A 38 -11.04 22.08 -6.66
N ARG A 39 -9.96 22.66 -6.11
CA ARG A 39 -8.82 21.90 -5.57
C ARG A 39 -9.25 20.92 -4.49
N LYS A 40 -10.06 21.36 -3.53
CA LYS A 40 -10.61 20.48 -2.46
C LYS A 40 -11.45 19.35 -3.07
N GLY A 41 -12.31 19.65 -4.03
CA GLY A 41 -13.12 18.65 -4.74
C GLY A 41 -12.27 17.62 -5.49
N ASN A 42 -11.22 18.07 -6.19
CA ASN A 42 -10.32 17.20 -6.93
C ASN A 42 -9.51 16.29 -6.01
N ILE A 43 -9.03 16.78 -4.86
CA ILE A 43 -8.33 15.95 -3.87
C ILE A 43 -9.24 14.82 -3.38
N LEU A 44 -10.47 15.12 -2.99
CA LEU A 44 -11.43 14.11 -2.52
C LEU A 44 -11.74 13.07 -3.62
N LEU A 45 -11.84 13.50 -4.87
CA LEU A 45 -12.05 12.59 -5.99
C LEU A 45 -10.85 11.66 -6.20
N ILE A 46 -9.63 12.20 -6.14
CA ILE A 46 -8.39 11.42 -6.27
C ILE A 46 -8.31 10.38 -5.15
N GLU A 47 -8.54 10.76 -3.90
CA GLU A 47 -8.52 9.84 -2.75
C GLU A 47 -9.54 8.70 -2.92
N ASN A 48 -10.75 9.01 -3.42
CA ASN A 48 -11.77 8.00 -3.70
C ASN A 48 -11.35 7.06 -4.83
N LEU A 49 -10.75 7.59 -5.91
CA LEU A 49 -10.26 6.79 -7.03
C LEU A 49 -9.09 5.88 -6.60
N GLU A 50 -8.14 6.40 -5.82
CA GLU A 50 -7.03 5.63 -5.26
C GLU A 50 -7.54 4.51 -4.35
N SER A 51 -8.51 4.79 -3.48
CA SER A 51 -9.12 3.77 -2.63
C SER A 51 -9.80 2.66 -3.43
N LYS A 52 -10.53 3.02 -4.49
CA LYS A 52 -11.18 2.03 -5.37
C LYS A 52 -10.15 1.22 -6.16
N PHE A 53 -9.11 1.87 -6.67
CA PHE A 53 -8.04 1.21 -7.40
C PHE A 53 -7.30 0.21 -6.50
N GLU A 54 -6.99 0.58 -5.27
CA GLU A 54 -6.39 -0.30 -4.28
C GLU A 54 -7.29 -1.51 -3.96
N GLU A 55 -8.61 -1.34 -3.95
CA GLU A 55 -9.55 -2.46 -3.79
C GLU A 55 -9.52 -3.43 -4.96
N VAL A 56 -9.46 -2.93 -6.19
CA VAL A 56 -9.29 -3.75 -7.39
C VAL A 56 -7.96 -4.50 -7.36
N GLN A 57 -6.86 -3.83 -7.03
CA GLN A 57 -5.54 -4.47 -6.93
C GLN A 57 -5.52 -5.58 -5.87
N ARG A 58 -6.14 -5.34 -4.72
CA ARG A 58 -6.28 -6.34 -3.67
C ARG A 58 -7.16 -7.51 -4.09
N HIS A 59 -8.22 -7.27 -4.85
CA HIS A 59 -9.06 -8.33 -5.41
C HIS A 59 -8.26 -9.21 -6.37
N ILE A 60 -7.46 -8.62 -7.26
CA ILE A 60 -6.55 -9.37 -8.16
C ILE A 60 -5.51 -10.17 -7.34
N GLY A 61 -5.03 -9.60 -6.24
CA GLY A 61 -4.06 -10.25 -5.34
C GLY A 61 -4.64 -11.34 -4.43
N CYS A 62 -5.96 -11.47 -4.29
CA CYS A 62 -6.55 -12.30 -3.23
C CYS A 62 -6.29 -13.81 -3.39
N LYS A 63 -5.95 -14.23 -4.61
CA LYS A 63 -5.60 -15.63 -4.93
C LYS A 63 -4.09 -15.86 -4.98
N LYS A 64 -3.28 -14.86 -4.61
CA LYS A 64 -1.83 -14.90 -4.78
C LYS A 64 -1.13 -15.09 -3.44
N ILE A 65 -0.02 -15.82 -3.49
CA ILE A 65 0.98 -15.85 -2.43
C ILE A 65 2.30 -15.29 -2.93
N GLU A 66 3.13 -14.87 -1.98
CA GLU A 66 4.50 -14.47 -2.22
C GLU A 66 5.44 -15.41 -1.46
N ILE A 67 6.33 -16.06 -2.19
CA ILE A 67 7.38 -16.94 -1.66
C ILE A 67 8.69 -16.18 -1.76
N ARG A 68 9.31 -15.92 -0.61
CA ARG A 68 10.55 -15.13 -0.49
C ARG A 68 11.70 -16.01 -0.04
N ASN A 69 12.90 -15.59 -0.44
CA ASN A 69 14.17 -16.20 -0.05
C ASN A 69 14.36 -17.65 -0.54
N LEU A 70 13.70 -18.02 -1.64
CA LEU A 70 13.98 -19.27 -2.36
C LEU A 70 15.11 -18.99 -3.38
N PRO A 71 16.29 -19.65 -3.26
CA PRO A 71 17.41 -19.48 -4.19
C PRO A 71 17.00 -19.63 -5.67
N GLU A 72 17.71 -18.92 -6.54
CA GLU A 72 17.50 -18.98 -7.99
C GLU A 72 18.34 -20.10 -8.59
N ILE A 73 17.72 -20.93 -9.42
CA ILE A 73 18.39 -22.00 -10.15
C ILE A 73 18.28 -21.69 -11.65
N PRO A 74 19.36 -21.84 -12.44
CA PRO A 74 19.28 -21.71 -13.89
C PRO A 74 18.22 -22.66 -14.47
N ASN A 75 17.37 -22.15 -15.36
CA ASN A 75 16.28 -22.90 -15.99
C ASN A 75 15.33 -23.58 -14.99
N GLU A 76 15.06 -22.93 -13.85
CA GLU A 76 14.12 -23.46 -12.87
C GLU A 76 12.71 -23.64 -13.44
N ASN A 77 12.07 -24.74 -13.06
CA ASN A 77 10.65 -24.93 -13.30
C ASN A 77 9.86 -24.54 -12.05
N LEU A 78 9.32 -23.33 -12.07
CA LEU A 78 8.58 -22.76 -10.93
C LEU A 78 7.31 -23.57 -10.57
N MET A 79 6.66 -24.22 -11.55
CA MET A 79 5.50 -25.10 -11.29
C MET A 79 5.91 -26.37 -10.54
N GLN A 80 7.04 -26.97 -10.90
CA GLN A 80 7.57 -28.13 -10.16
C GLN A 80 8.04 -27.74 -8.75
N ILE A 81 8.59 -26.55 -8.59
CA ILE A 81 8.96 -26.01 -7.27
C ILE A 81 7.72 -25.86 -6.39
N THR A 82 6.64 -25.27 -6.91
CA THR A 82 5.40 -25.11 -6.13
C THR A 82 4.75 -26.46 -5.82
N GLU A 83 4.76 -27.42 -6.74
CA GLU A 83 4.29 -28.79 -6.51
C GLU A 83 5.07 -29.48 -5.37
N LYS A 84 6.40 -29.47 -5.43
CA LYS A 84 7.26 -30.00 -4.36
C LYS A 84 6.98 -29.34 -3.02
N LEU A 85 6.79 -28.02 -3.02
CA LEU A 85 6.49 -27.26 -1.81
C LEU A 85 5.16 -27.71 -1.18
N HIS A 86 4.14 -28.02 -1.99
CA HIS A 86 2.88 -28.58 -1.49
C HIS A 86 3.10 -29.95 -0.83
N GLY A 87 3.88 -30.82 -1.47
CA GLY A 87 4.23 -32.13 -0.94
C GLY A 87 4.94 -32.05 0.42
N GLU A 88 5.89 -31.13 0.56
CA GLU A 88 6.63 -30.95 1.81
C GLU A 88 5.79 -30.44 2.99
N ILE A 89 4.78 -29.61 2.72
CA ILE A 89 3.87 -29.12 3.77
C ILE A 89 2.65 -30.01 3.97
N GLY A 90 2.53 -31.12 3.22
CA GLY A 90 1.39 -32.02 3.27
C GLY A 90 0.07 -31.34 2.86
N CYS A 91 0.11 -30.44 1.87
CA CYS A 91 -1.08 -29.80 1.32
C CYS A 91 -1.48 -30.48 0.00
N GLU A 92 -2.78 -30.61 -0.23
CA GLU A 92 -3.30 -31.12 -1.51
C GLU A 92 -2.80 -30.26 -2.68
N TYR A 93 -2.32 -30.94 -3.72
CA TYR A 93 -1.92 -30.35 -4.98
C TYR A 93 -2.58 -31.13 -6.12
N GLY A 94 -3.21 -30.40 -7.02
CA GLY A 94 -3.79 -30.94 -8.25
C GLY A 94 -3.46 -30.06 -9.46
N PRO A 95 -3.68 -30.56 -10.68
CA PRO A 95 -3.27 -29.89 -11.93
C PRO A 95 -3.82 -28.47 -12.11
N THR A 96 -4.96 -28.16 -11.48
CA THR A 96 -5.65 -26.86 -11.57
C THR A 96 -5.45 -25.98 -10.33
N THR A 97 -4.52 -26.34 -9.43
CA THR A 97 -4.33 -25.62 -8.17
C THR A 97 -3.69 -24.26 -8.39
N ILE A 98 -2.64 -24.23 -9.22
CA ILE A 98 -1.88 -23.03 -9.59
C ILE A 98 -2.22 -22.68 -11.02
N CYS A 99 -2.66 -21.44 -11.24
CA CYS A 99 -2.95 -20.89 -12.56
C CYS A 99 -1.69 -20.32 -13.20
N ASP A 100 -0.86 -19.64 -12.43
CA ASP A 100 0.35 -18.99 -12.93
C ASP A 100 1.40 -18.87 -11.81
N VAL A 101 2.67 -18.86 -12.19
CA VAL A 101 3.79 -18.71 -11.27
C VAL A 101 4.97 -18.03 -11.96
N PHE A 102 5.48 -16.97 -11.33
CA PHE A 102 6.56 -16.17 -11.90
C PHE A 102 7.40 -15.50 -10.82
N ARG A 103 8.65 -15.19 -11.14
CA ARG A 103 9.48 -14.33 -10.29
C ARG A 103 9.19 -12.87 -10.55
N VAL A 104 9.22 -12.07 -9.48
CA VAL A 104 9.14 -10.61 -9.57
C VAL A 104 10.48 -9.95 -9.25
N PRO A 105 10.79 -8.77 -9.82
CA PRO A 105 12.04 -8.08 -9.53
C PRO A 105 12.22 -7.80 -8.04
N ALA A 106 13.44 -8.00 -7.55
CA ALA A 106 13.84 -7.65 -6.18
C ALA A 106 14.72 -6.40 -6.18
N ARG A 107 14.67 -5.63 -5.08
CA ARG A 107 15.53 -4.47 -4.89
C ARG A 107 16.88 -4.88 -4.28
N GLY A 108 17.96 -4.28 -4.76
CA GLY A 108 19.28 -4.34 -4.12
C GLY A 108 19.96 -5.71 -4.16
N GLY A 109 19.87 -6.43 -5.29
CA GLY A 109 20.55 -7.73 -5.47
C GLY A 109 20.02 -8.87 -4.60
N LYS A 110 18.87 -8.67 -3.93
CA LYS A 110 18.20 -9.72 -3.18
C LYS A 110 17.62 -10.76 -4.14
N ILE A 111 17.46 -11.99 -3.63
CA ILE A 111 16.79 -13.09 -4.32
C ILE A 111 15.39 -12.64 -4.75
N ARG A 112 15.06 -12.82 -6.04
CA ARG A 112 13.76 -12.43 -6.60
C ARG A 112 12.64 -13.29 -6.01
N PRO A 113 11.59 -12.72 -5.39
CA PRO A 113 10.50 -13.52 -4.88
C PRO A 113 9.67 -14.16 -5.99
N ILE A 114 9.02 -15.27 -5.66
CA ILE A 114 8.07 -15.95 -6.54
C ILE A 114 6.66 -15.53 -6.13
N ILE A 115 5.84 -15.19 -7.12
CA ILE A 115 4.39 -15.05 -6.97
C ILE A 115 3.76 -16.30 -7.57
N ALA A 116 2.89 -16.95 -6.80
CA ALA A 116 2.07 -18.05 -7.29
C ALA A 116 0.59 -17.66 -7.17
N GLU A 117 -0.13 -17.75 -8.28
CA GLU A 117 -1.55 -17.47 -8.38
C GLU A 117 -2.34 -18.78 -8.34
N PHE A 118 -3.24 -18.90 -7.37
CA PHE A 118 -4.13 -20.05 -7.22
C PHE A 118 -5.42 -19.86 -8.02
N ALA A 119 -6.10 -20.96 -8.36
CA ALA A 119 -7.40 -20.87 -9.02
C ALA A 119 -8.47 -20.19 -8.15
N SER A 120 -8.37 -20.33 -6.82
CA SER A 120 -9.28 -19.72 -5.86
C SER A 120 -8.59 -19.20 -4.60
N SER A 121 -9.21 -18.20 -3.96
CA SER A 121 -8.77 -17.70 -2.64
C SER A 121 -8.87 -18.78 -1.56
N LYS A 122 -9.82 -19.71 -1.68
CA LYS A 122 -9.96 -20.85 -0.77
C LYS A 122 -8.75 -21.79 -0.81
N GLN A 123 -8.25 -22.12 -2.00
CA GLN A 123 -7.04 -22.94 -2.15
C GLN A 123 -5.81 -22.19 -1.62
N ARG A 124 -5.70 -20.90 -1.93
CA ARG A 124 -4.66 -20.01 -1.38
C ARG A 124 -4.67 -20.03 0.15
N ASP A 125 -5.84 -19.86 0.78
CA ASP A 125 -6.01 -19.85 2.24
C ASP A 125 -5.65 -21.21 2.85
N ASN A 126 -6.05 -22.30 2.20
CA ASN A 126 -5.69 -23.65 2.63
C ASN A 126 -4.17 -23.86 2.59
N PHE A 127 -3.50 -23.43 1.51
CA PHE A 127 -2.05 -23.49 1.40
C PHE A 127 -1.35 -22.74 2.54
N ILE A 128 -1.77 -21.51 2.83
CA ILE A 128 -1.20 -20.71 3.93
C ILE A 128 -1.45 -21.38 5.28
N LYS A 129 -2.61 -22.00 5.48
CA LYS A 129 -2.91 -22.76 6.70
C LYS A 129 -1.97 -23.96 6.86
N CYS A 130 -1.78 -24.75 5.80
CA CYS A 130 -0.84 -25.87 5.81
C CYS A 130 0.60 -25.39 6.06
N TRP A 131 1.02 -24.30 5.43
CA TRP A 131 2.32 -23.67 5.64
C TRP A 131 2.54 -23.28 7.11
N LYS A 132 1.59 -22.57 7.72
CA LYS A 132 1.67 -22.17 9.14
C LYS A 132 1.73 -23.37 10.07
N LYS A 133 0.97 -24.43 9.78
CA LYS A 133 1.00 -25.69 10.55
C LYS A 133 2.36 -26.37 10.45
N ALA A 134 2.91 -26.46 9.25
CA ALA A 134 4.22 -27.06 9.02
C ALA A 134 5.34 -26.25 9.71
N MET A 135 5.23 -24.91 9.77
CA MET A 135 6.17 -24.02 10.50
C MET A 135 6.17 -24.19 12.01
N GLY A 136 5.10 -24.74 12.58
CA GLY A 136 5.07 -25.14 13.99
C GLY A 136 5.79 -26.46 14.29
N GLY A 137 6.25 -27.19 13.27
CA GLY A 137 6.95 -28.46 13.42
C GLY A 137 8.44 -28.30 13.72
N SER A 138 9.07 -29.38 14.19
CA SER A 138 10.50 -29.41 14.53
C SER A 138 11.44 -29.52 13.32
N LYS A 139 10.92 -29.82 12.12
CA LYS A 139 11.73 -30.02 10.91
C LYS A 139 11.83 -28.73 10.10
N PRO A 140 13.00 -28.43 9.49
CA PRO A 140 13.11 -27.38 8.49
C PRO A 140 12.18 -27.71 7.31
N ILE A 141 11.32 -26.78 6.93
CA ILE A 141 10.42 -26.93 5.78
C ILE A 141 11.15 -26.47 4.53
N ALA A 142 10.85 -27.11 3.40
CA ALA A 142 11.37 -26.76 2.10
C ALA A 142 12.88 -26.92 1.99
N SER A 143 13.52 -27.68 2.89
CA SER A 143 14.97 -27.89 2.87
C SER A 143 15.44 -28.57 1.58
N SER A 144 14.57 -29.37 0.94
CA SER A 144 14.90 -29.95 -0.38
C SER A 144 14.93 -28.91 -1.51
N LEU A 145 14.24 -27.78 -1.31
CA LEU A 145 14.12 -26.68 -2.28
C LEU A 145 15.10 -25.53 -2.00
N SER A 146 15.37 -25.24 -0.72
CA SER A 146 16.17 -24.08 -0.32
C SER A 146 17.52 -24.42 0.31
N GLY A 147 17.80 -25.70 0.55
CA GLY A 147 18.94 -26.12 1.36
C GLY A 147 18.83 -25.51 2.76
N ASP A 148 19.85 -24.75 3.15
CA ASP A 148 19.90 -24.07 4.46
C ASP A 148 19.15 -22.72 4.49
N HIS A 149 18.62 -22.24 3.36
CA HIS A 149 17.93 -20.95 3.31
C HIS A 149 16.52 -21.06 3.90
N LYS A 150 16.19 -20.17 4.84
CA LYS A 150 14.83 -20.04 5.38
C LYS A 150 13.91 -19.43 4.33
N ILE A 151 12.90 -20.17 3.89
CA ILE A 151 11.85 -19.66 3.01
C ILE A 151 10.76 -18.96 3.83
N TYR A 152 10.22 -17.86 3.29
CA TYR A 152 9.05 -17.20 3.86
C TYR A 152 7.91 -17.18 2.85
N VAL A 153 6.77 -17.75 3.23
CA VAL A 153 5.51 -17.63 2.47
C VAL A 153 4.59 -16.64 3.18
N SER A 154 4.01 -15.73 2.42
CA SER A 154 2.94 -14.84 2.89
C SER A 154 1.85 -14.68 1.83
N GLU A 155 0.71 -14.13 2.23
CA GLU A 155 -0.25 -13.57 1.28
C GLU A 155 0.43 -12.52 0.41
N TYR A 156 -0.02 -12.40 -0.85
CA TYR A 156 0.36 -11.26 -1.66
C TYR A 156 -0.24 -9.97 -1.08
N LEU A 157 0.60 -8.95 -0.97
CA LEU A 157 0.21 -7.60 -0.57
C LEU A 157 0.45 -6.64 -1.74
N THR A 158 -0.48 -5.71 -1.94
CA THR A 158 -0.31 -4.59 -2.88
C THR A 158 0.89 -3.72 -2.47
N PRO A 159 1.46 -2.91 -3.38
CA PRO A 159 2.56 -2.00 -3.02
C PRO A 159 2.21 -1.09 -1.83
N LEU A 160 0.97 -0.58 -1.79
CA LEU A 160 0.48 0.23 -0.67
C LEU A 160 0.42 -0.59 0.61
N ALA A 161 -0.22 -1.77 0.59
CA ALA A 161 -0.31 -2.62 1.77
C ALA A 161 1.07 -3.06 2.29
N LYS A 162 2.04 -3.33 1.41
CA LYS A 162 3.44 -3.60 1.80
C LYS A 162 4.07 -2.42 2.54
N LYS A 163 3.86 -1.19 2.04
CA LYS A 163 4.37 0.02 2.67
C LYS A 163 3.70 0.26 4.03
N LEU A 164 2.38 0.15 4.11
CA LEU A 164 1.63 0.27 5.37
C LEU A 164 2.05 -0.81 6.39
N PHE A 165 2.25 -2.04 5.94
CA PHE A 165 2.70 -3.11 6.82
C PHE A 165 4.11 -2.87 7.35
N PHE A 166 5.02 -2.38 6.51
CA PHE A 166 6.36 -1.99 6.95
C PHE A 166 6.30 -0.93 8.05
N HIS A 167 5.58 0.17 7.83
CA HIS A 167 5.45 1.22 8.84
C HIS A 167 4.70 0.76 10.09
N GLY A 168 3.62 -0.03 9.94
CA GLY A 168 2.91 -0.60 11.07
C GLY A 168 3.82 -1.49 11.93
N ARG A 169 4.77 -2.22 11.32
CA ARG A 169 5.77 -2.99 12.05
C ARG A 169 6.77 -2.10 12.78
N GLU A 170 7.16 -0.96 12.22
CA GLU A 170 7.98 0.03 12.93
C GLU A 170 7.26 0.55 14.19
N LEU A 171 5.97 0.84 14.10
CA LEU A 171 5.18 1.24 15.28
C LEU A 171 5.14 0.16 16.37
N THR A 172 5.13 -1.12 15.97
CA THR A 172 5.24 -2.22 16.95
C THR A 172 6.63 -2.32 17.58
N LYS A 173 7.70 -2.04 16.81
CA LYS A 173 9.07 -1.99 17.36
C LYS A 173 9.24 -0.84 18.35
N GLN A 174 8.60 0.29 18.07
CA GLN A 174 8.55 1.46 18.96
C GLN A 174 7.62 1.26 20.16
N LYS A 175 6.95 0.10 20.28
CA LYS A 175 6.01 -0.23 21.36
C LYS A 175 4.77 0.67 21.43
N ILE A 176 4.46 1.40 20.36
CA ILE A 176 3.22 2.20 20.26
C ILE A 176 2.01 1.27 20.10
N PHE A 177 2.18 0.18 19.34
CA PHE A 177 1.19 -0.88 19.16
C PHE A 177 1.78 -2.22 19.57
N LYS A 178 1.01 -3.06 20.26
CA LYS A 178 1.44 -4.43 20.60
C LYS A 178 1.41 -5.37 19.40
N PHE A 179 0.45 -5.18 18.48
CA PHE A 179 0.27 -6.09 17.35
C PHE A 179 0.16 -5.37 16.00
N CYS A 180 0.77 -5.97 14.98
CA CYS A 180 0.63 -5.60 13.57
C CYS A 180 0.60 -6.88 12.73
N TRP A 181 -0.45 -7.08 11.95
CA TRP A 181 -0.62 -8.25 11.09
C TRP A 181 -1.35 -7.90 9.80
N THR A 182 -1.35 -8.84 8.87
CA THR A 182 -2.11 -8.74 7.63
C THR A 182 -3.17 -9.83 7.56
N ASN A 183 -4.31 -9.51 6.95
CA ASN A 183 -5.35 -10.47 6.63
C ASN A 183 -6.10 -10.04 5.36
N HIS A 184 -6.26 -10.95 4.39
CA HIS A 184 -6.90 -10.67 3.10
C HIS A 184 -6.37 -9.40 2.41
N GLY A 185 -5.05 -9.23 2.39
CA GLY A 185 -4.40 -8.06 1.78
C GLY A 185 -4.56 -6.74 2.53
N ARG A 186 -5.20 -6.72 3.71
CA ARG A 186 -5.34 -5.53 4.57
C ARG A 186 -4.37 -5.60 5.74
N VAL A 187 -3.95 -4.42 6.23
CA VAL A 187 -3.03 -4.27 7.35
C VAL A 187 -3.80 -3.82 8.59
N PHE A 188 -3.53 -4.47 9.72
CA PHE A 188 -4.19 -4.21 10.98
C PHE A 188 -3.20 -3.91 12.08
N LEU A 189 -3.56 -2.96 12.94
CA LEU A 189 -2.85 -2.59 14.15
C LEU A 189 -3.74 -2.80 15.37
N ARG A 190 -3.15 -3.15 16.50
CA ARG A 190 -3.86 -3.23 17.79
C ARG A 190 -2.95 -2.79 18.92
N LYS A 191 -3.45 -1.85 19.74
CA LYS A 191 -2.64 -1.21 20.78
C LYS A 191 -2.30 -2.21 21.88
N GLU A 192 -3.30 -2.90 22.39
CA GLU A 192 -3.15 -3.87 23.49
C GLU A 192 -4.04 -5.10 23.29
N GLU A 193 -3.88 -6.10 24.14
CA GLU A 193 -4.79 -7.24 24.17
C GLU A 193 -6.20 -6.76 24.54
N GLY A 194 -7.25 -7.34 23.96
CA GLY A 194 -8.63 -6.93 24.24
C GLY A 194 -9.07 -5.63 23.54
N SER A 195 -8.17 -4.71 23.17
CA SER A 195 -8.55 -3.44 22.52
C SER A 195 -9.12 -3.65 21.10
N PRO A 196 -9.90 -2.69 20.57
CA PRO A 196 -10.24 -2.67 19.14
C PRO A 196 -8.97 -2.66 18.27
N TYR A 197 -9.08 -3.22 17.08
CA TYR A 197 -8.05 -3.12 16.04
C TYR A 197 -8.38 -1.99 15.06
N ILE A 198 -7.34 -1.43 14.44
CA ILE A 198 -7.43 -0.41 13.41
C ILE A 198 -7.00 -1.04 12.08
N CYS A 199 -7.82 -0.90 11.04
CA CYS A 199 -7.41 -1.23 9.68
C CYS A 199 -6.68 -0.01 9.09
N LEU A 200 -5.40 -0.15 8.78
CA LEU A 200 -4.63 0.86 8.07
C LEU A 200 -5.03 0.87 6.60
N LYS A 201 -5.54 2.01 6.13
CA LYS A 201 -6.02 2.20 4.75
C LYS A 201 -5.16 3.16 3.93
N SER A 202 -4.50 4.12 4.56
CA SER A 202 -3.73 5.16 3.88
C SER A 202 -2.51 5.58 4.70
N GLU A 203 -1.58 6.26 4.03
CA GLU A 203 -0.42 6.88 4.68
C GLU A 203 -0.80 8.09 5.53
N LEU A 204 -1.88 8.80 5.17
CA LEU A 204 -2.40 9.91 5.97
C LEU A 204 -2.86 9.41 7.34
N GLN A 205 -3.65 8.34 7.37
CA GLN A 205 -4.09 7.70 8.62
C GLN A 205 -2.89 7.26 9.48
N LEU A 206 -1.83 6.77 8.84
CA LEU A 206 -0.59 6.41 9.54
C LEU A 206 0.07 7.65 10.20
N ARG A 207 0.12 8.79 9.50
CA ARG A 207 0.67 10.05 10.04
C ARG A 207 -0.15 10.59 11.20
N GLU A 208 -1.47 10.61 11.06
CA GLU A 208 -2.40 11.02 12.13
C GLU A 208 -2.19 10.17 13.39
N ILE A 209 -2.02 8.85 13.22
CA ILE A 209 -1.73 7.93 14.32
C ILE A 209 -0.38 8.25 14.98
N THR A 210 0.66 8.62 14.22
CA THR A 210 1.96 8.98 14.80
C THR A 210 1.95 10.34 15.50
N GLU A 211 1.26 11.34 14.94
CA GLU A 211 1.17 12.69 15.50
C GLU A 211 0.36 12.72 16.80
N THR A 212 -0.66 11.87 16.94
CA THR A 212 -1.46 11.78 18.17
C THR A 212 -0.69 11.13 19.34
N GLN A 213 0.52 10.61 19.12
CA GLN A 213 1.34 9.98 20.16
C GLN A 213 2.52 10.85 20.61
N GLU A 214 2.77 11.99 19.95
CA GLU A 214 3.67 13.06 20.42
C GLU A 214 2.93 13.99 21.39
#